data_AF-A0A969FXZ1-F1
#
_entry.id   AF-A0A969FXZ1-F1
#
_cell.length_a   1.000
_cell.length_b   1.000
_cell.length_c   1.000
_cell.angle_alpha   90.00
_cell.angle_beta   90.00
_cell.angle_gamma   90.00
#
_symmetry.space_group_name_H-M   'P 1'
#
loop_
_entity.id
_entity.type
_entity.pdbx_description
1 polymer ?
#
loop_
_entity_poly.entity_id
_entity_poly.type
_entity_poly.pdbx_seq_one_letter_code
_entity_poly.pdbx_strand_id
1 'polypeptide(L)'
;MCSLRHTKVARERHPQANVILLYTYTAHEEQDEITLTVERVGGSKGAVAVSYDVLGGSAQAGSDYTLVSGTLPFAVGETRKTFVVPLLDDNHVEGDETTRLLLHSVTGEASLGTRHMAVVTIVDDEAQKAGVLQFREPTLTISEDDGQARVEVERIGGSSSTVRVAYTTIPGSARAGADYPTTSGTLTFADGETVQAFSVPITDDLEIEASEQFTLTLGNASGEAVLGTHRTATLTIEDNDAAADIFEPNDTCAAARMLSTNSTMHQVTFDQPGDQDWLTFDAVEGEHYRIIVEVPPHSPANVQMEWYEQCEGTPVEQQNHPFSPGVRFNFDAPAPAPFLMKLSNDPSSEAGAEVVYTIQVRRGSSETPPGALILVAGKFKDDEALQSNVHRVTNRVYRLFQSRGYEHEHITYLATDMTLDADDDGTPDVDDAASGVNLEEAITTWAAEYVGKGRPLTIYLVGHGTYDQMYLDKTKQEVVTPGQVDTWLSELEHQRPGTFTHVIIESAYSGSFIDLGETVSKVGRMVVSSTSDGGVAYDSQDGKIFSDYFTNALLQGLGFLGGFLIPMCIMA
;
A
#
# COMPACT_ATOMS: atom_id res chain seq x y z
N MET A 1 -28.11 111.32 54.42
CA MET A 1 -26.75 111.81 54.08
C MET A 1 -25.94 110.65 53.55
N CYS A 2 -25.21 110.92 52.47
CA CYS A 2 -24.37 110.03 51.70
C CYS A 2 -23.13 109.56 52.51
N SER A 3 -22.63 108.33 52.29
CA SER A 3 -21.34 108.11 51.57
C SER A 3 -20.46 106.95 52.09
N LEU A 4 -20.10 106.12 51.11
CA LEU A 4 -18.86 105.36 50.86
C LEU A 4 -18.55 103.99 51.50
N ARG A 5 -18.33 103.09 50.54
CA ARG A 5 -17.91 101.68 50.53
C ARG A 5 -16.50 101.47 51.10
N HIS A 6 -16.23 100.24 51.56
CA HIS A 6 -15.04 99.49 51.14
C HIS A 6 -15.44 98.04 50.78
N THR A 7 -14.88 97.61 49.67
CA THR A 7 -15.15 96.38 48.91
C THR A 7 -14.56 95.17 49.61
N LYS A 8 -15.33 94.08 49.75
CA LYS A 8 -14.79 92.73 49.97
C LYS A 8 -15.14 91.93 48.72
N VAL A 9 -14.15 91.67 47.88
CA VAL A 9 -14.28 90.79 46.70
C VAL A 9 -14.55 89.38 47.23
N ALA A 10 -15.76 88.88 47.02
CA ALA A 10 -16.04 87.47 47.15
C ALA A 10 -15.32 86.76 46.00
N ARG A 11 -14.42 85.82 46.32
CA ARG A 11 -13.95 84.84 45.34
C ARG A 11 -15.18 84.09 44.84
N GLU A 12 -15.56 84.30 43.58
CA GLU A 12 -16.46 83.41 42.88
C GLU A 12 -15.88 82.00 42.96
N ARG A 13 -16.61 81.07 43.58
CA ARG A 13 -16.33 79.64 43.39
C ARG A 13 -16.77 79.31 41.97
N HIS A 14 -15.85 79.35 41.02
CA HIS A 14 -16.07 78.74 39.73
C HIS A 14 -16.23 77.22 39.92
N PRO A 15 -17.14 76.55 39.20
CA PRO A 15 -17.22 75.09 39.23
C PRO A 15 -15.87 74.50 38.80
N GLN A 16 -15.35 73.57 39.60
CA GLN A 16 -14.10 72.86 39.26
C GLN A 16 -14.35 71.99 38.02
N ALA A 17 -13.43 72.05 37.05
CA ALA A 17 -13.53 71.25 35.85
C ALA A 17 -13.30 69.77 36.17
N ASN A 18 -14.03 68.87 35.49
CA ASN A 18 -13.84 67.43 35.61
C ASN A 18 -13.35 66.84 34.29
N VAL A 19 -12.45 65.85 34.35
CA VAL A 19 -12.04 65.08 33.19
C VAL A 19 -12.75 63.73 33.18
N ILE A 20 -13.39 63.37 32.06
CA ILE A 20 -14.25 62.20 31.90
C ILE A 20 -14.04 61.49 30.55
N LEU A 21 -14.50 60.24 30.47
CA LEU A 21 -14.63 59.43 29.26
C LEU A 21 -16.05 59.45 28.71
N LEU A 22 -16.20 59.01 27.44
CA LEU A 22 -17.49 58.55 26.92
C LEU A 22 -17.82 57.17 27.50
N TYR A 23 -19.11 56.83 27.51
CA TYR A 23 -19.64 55.75 28.35
C TYR A 23 -19.27 54.33 27.87
N THR A 24 -19.19 54.12 26.55
CA THR A 24 -18.91 52.82 25.91
C THR A 24 -18.26 53.03 24.55
N TYR A 25 -17.35 52.14 24.17
CA TYR A 25 -16.74 52.08 22.85
C TYR A 25 -16.89 50.67 22.28
N THR A 26 -17.10 50.57 20.97
CA THR A 26 -17.16 49.31 20.24
C THR A 26 -16.39 49.50 18.94
N ALA A 27 -15.52 48.54 18.63
CA ALA A 27 -14.81 48.43 17.36
C ALA A 27 -14.77 46.96 16.97
N HIS A 28 -14.62 46.71 15.67
CA HIS A 28 -14.32 45.37 15.19
C HIS A 28 -12.81 45.22 15.01
N GLU A 29 -12.28 44.01 15.13
CA GLU A 29 -10.83 43.78 15.14
C GLU A 29 -10.15 44.10 13.80
N GLU A 30 -10.86 43.98 12.67
CA GLU A 30 -10.37 44.36 11.34
C GLU A 30 -10.20 45.88 11.13
N GLN A 31 -10.55 46.69 12.14
CA GLN A 31 -10.45 48.15 12.08
C GLN A 31 -9.06 48.70 12.42
N ASP A 32 -8.06 47.82 12.70
CA ASP A 32 -6.66 48.09 13.07
C ASP A 32 -6.46 48.93 14.36
N GLU A 33 -7.36 49.85 14.68
CA GLU A 33 -7.30 50.72 15.85
C GLU A 33 -8.67 51.29 16.26
N ILE A 34 -8.80 51.63 17.54
CA ILE A 34 -9.95 52.39 18.07
C ILE A 34 -9.52 53.75 18.64
N THR A 35 -10.24 54.81 18.25
CA THR A 35 -10.02 56.16 18.76
C THR A 35 -10.86 56.45 20.00
N LEU A 36 -10.20 56.72 21.12
CA LEU A 36 -10.82 57.00 22.42
C LEU A 36 -10.80 58.50 22.72
N THR A 37 -11.90 59.03 23.24
CA THR A 37 -12.10 60.48 23.47
C THR A 37 -12.21 60.80 24.95
N VAL A 38 -11.39 61.74 25.41
CA VAL A 38 -11.40 62.27 26.77
C VAL A 38 -11.93 63.70 26.76
N GLU A 39 -12.94 63.97 27.59
CA GLU A 39 -13.58 65.29 27.70
C GLU A 39 -13.25 65.98 29.02
N ARG A 40 -13.01 67.28 28.95
CA ARG A 40 -12.90 68.19 30.08
C ARG A 40 -14.18 69.02 30.18
N VAL A 41 -14.97 68.80 31.22
CA VAL A 41 -16.29 69.41 31.45
C VAL A 41 -16.29 70.38 32.64
N GLY A 42 -17.20 71.36 32.67
CA GLY A 42 -17.36 72.30 33.80
C GLY A 42 -16.40 73.51 33.81
N GLY A 43 -15.41 73.57 32.92
CA GLY A 43 -14.57 74.75 32.69
C GLY A 43 -13.27 74.47 31.91
N SER A 44 -12.74 75.46 31.20
CA SER A 44 -11.53 75.34 30.35
C SER A 44 -10.39 76.30 30.71
N LYS A 45 -10.46 76.95 31.88
CA LYS A 45 -9.42 77.86 32.39
C LYS A 45 -8.23 77.08 32.94
N GLY A 46 -7.00 77.50 32.61
CA GLY A 46 -5.77 76.85 33.07
C GLY A 46 -5.46 75.53 32.33
N ALA A 47 -4.18 75.15 32.32
CA ALA A 47 -3.74 73.87 31.75
C ALA A 47 -4.04 72.71 32.71
N VAL A 48 -4.45 71.57 32.16
CA VAL A 48 -4.79 70.34 32.90
C VAL A 48 -4.13 69.17 32.18
N ALA A 49 -3.71 68.13 32.88
CA ALA A 49 -3.35 66.87 32.24
C ALA A 49 -3.95 65.69 33.01
N VAL A 50 -4.29 64.62 32.30
CA VAL A 50 -4.80 63.36 32.88
C VAL A 50 -3.98 62.20 32.32
N SER A 51 -3.66 61.22 33.17
CA SER A 51 -3.04 59.98 32.74
C SER A 51 -4.10 58.93 32.41
N TYR A 52 -3.79 58.03 31.49
CA TYR A 52 -4.68 56.96 31.09
C TYR A 52 -3.91 55.64 30.95
N ASP A 53 -4.60 54.55 31.29
CA ASP A 53 -4.15 53.17 31.12
C ASP A 53 -5.25 52.34 30.45
N VAL A 54 -4.87 51.52 29.48
CA VAL A 54 -5.72 50.41 29.00
C VAL A 54 -5.43 49.20 29.87
N LEU A 55 -6.40 48.80 30.67
CA LEU A 55 -6.34 47.67 31.60
C LEU A 55 -7.22 46.55 31.05
N GLY A 56 -6.77 45.29 31.15
CA GLY A 56 -7.42 44.15 30.51
C GLY A 56 -8.90 43.90 30.82
N GLY A 57 -9.44 42.85 30.23
CA GLY A 57 -10.79 42.36 30.48
C GLY A 57 -10.88 40.88 30.09
N SER A 58 -11.81 40.51 29.20
CA SER A 58 -11.70 39.20 28.51
C SER A 58 -10.63 39.25 27.42
N ALA A 59 -10.48 40.40 26.76
CA ALA A 59 -9.43 40.68 25.80
C ALA A 59 -8.03 40.67 26.44
N GLN A 60 -7.09 39.98 25.80
CA GLN A 60 -5.70 39.79 26.15
C GLN A 60 -4.74 40.70 25.33
N ALA A 61 -4.00 41.55 26.06
CA ALA A 61 -2.97 42.38 25.45
C ALA A 61 -1.87 41.56 24.74
N GLY A 62 -1.58 41.91 23.50
CA GLY A 62 -0.66 41.21 22.61
C GLY A 62 -1.29 40.09 21.77
N SER A 63 -2.55 39.75 22.03
CA SER A 63 -3.37 38.85 21.18
C SER A 63 -4.38 39.67 20.39
N ASP A 64 -5.25 40.44 21.07
CA ASP A 64 -6.37 41.17 20.44
C ASP A 64 -6.26 42.70 20.54
N TYR A 65 -5.34 43.23 21.37
CA TYR A 65 -4.97 44.66 21.34
C TYR A 65 -3.54 44.93 21.84
N THR A 66 -2.98 46.10 21.47
CA THR A 66 -1.69 46.55 22.01
C THR A 66 -1.86 47.41 23.26
N LEU A 67 -1.08 47.14 24.32
CA LEU A 67 -1.12 47.91 25.56
C LEU A 67 -0.67 49.37 25.34
N VAL A 68 -1.52 50.34 25.68
CA VAL A 68 -1.20 51.77 25.60
C VAL A 68 -1.42 52.44 26.96
N SER A 69 -0.46 53.25 27.39
CA SER A 69 -0.58 54.18 28.53
C SER A 69 0.03 55.54 28.17
N GLY A 70 -0.44 56.61 28.81
CA GLY A 70 0.06 57.93 28.49
C GLY A 70 -0.50 59.05 29.36
N THR A 71 -0.15 60.29 28.99
CA THR A 71 -0.68 61.50 29.63
C THR A 71 -1.19 62.46 28.57
N LEU A 72 -2.45 62.91 28.72
CA LEU A 72 -3.12 63.83 27.80
C LEU A 72 -3.14 65.25 28.36
N PRO A 73 -2.33 66.18 27.82
CA PRO A 73 -2.38 67.58 28.21
C PRO A 73 -3.54 68.30 27.49
N PHE A 74 -4.31 69.07 28.25
CA PHE A 74 -5.31 70.03 27.80
C PHE A 74 -4.76 71.45 27.99
N ALA A 75 -4.50 72.14 26.89
CA ALA A 75 -4.16 73.56 26.90
C ALA A 75 -5.36 74.42 27.34
N VAL A 76 -5.10 75.69 27.62
CA VAL A 76 -6.16 76.65 27.98
C VAL A 76 -7.18 76.72 26.83
N GLY A 77 -8.46 76.51 27.16
CA GLY A 77 -9.55 76.50 26.16
C GLY A 77 -9.87 75.14 25.56
N GLU A 78 -8.99 74.12 25.67
CA GLU A 78 -9.25 72.79 25.14
C GLU A 78 -10.22 72.01 26.05
N THR A 79 -11.21 71.37 25.43
CA THR A 79 -12.25 70.60 26.13
C THR A 79 -12.30 69.13 25.70
N ARG A 80 -11.55 68.73 24.67
CA ARG A 80 -11.49 67.36 24.16
C ARG A 80 -10.08 66.99 23.70
N LYS A 81 -9.67 65.76 23.99
CA LYS A 81 -8.47 65.10 23.44
C LYS A 81 -8.80 63.68 23.04
N THR A 82 -8.02 63.12 22.13
CA THR A 82 -8.13 61.72 21.72
C THR A 82 -6.78 61.03 21.80
N PHE A 83 -6.83 59.70 21.86
CA PHE A 83 -5.69 58.80 21.65
C PHE A 83 -6.20 57.52 21.01
N VAL A 84 -5.30 56.73 20.43
CA VAL A 84 -5.63 55.48 19.73
C VAL A 84 -5.14 54.27 20.52
N VAL A 85 -5.88 53.17 20.40
CA VAL A 85 -5.47 51.84 20.87
C VAL A 85 -5.45 50.93 19.65
N PRO A 86 -4.28 50.38 19.24
CA PRO A 86 -4.22 49.41 18.16
C PRO A 86 -4.93 48.11 18.53
N LEU A 87 -5.75 47.61 17.61
CA LEU A 87 -6.37 46.28 17.64
C LEU A 87 -5.49 45.31 16.85
N LEU A 88 -5.60 44.03 17.16
CA LEU A 88 -4.84 42.97 16.50
C LEU A 88 -5.85 42.00 15.90
N ASP A 89 -5.93 41.99 14.56
CA ASP A 89 -6.77 41.11 13.77
C ASP A 89 -6.07 39.75 13.58
N ASP A 90 -6.81 38.65 13.77
CA ASP A 90 -6.30 37.31 13.52
C ASP A 90 -7.24 36.43 12.65
N ASN A 91 -7.32 35.12 12.86
CA ASN A 91 -8.24 34.22 12.13
C ASN A 91 -8.86 33.17 13.07
N HIS A 92 -8.75 33.37 14.39
CA HIS A 92 -9.35 32.53 15.41
C HIS A 92 -10.74 33.07 15.74
N VAL A 93 -11.68 32.17 15.97
CA VAL A 93 -13.02 32.60 16.40
C VAL A 93 -13.04 32.69 17.92
N GLU A 94 -13.00 33.91 18.45
CA GLU A 94 -12.87 34.21 19.88
C GLU A 94 -14.19 34.77 20.46
N GLY A 95 -15.03 35.35 19.60
CA GLY A 95 -16.28 36.03 19.96
C GLY A 95 -16.04 37.41 20.59
N ASP A 96 -17.10 38.20 20.80
CA ASP A 96 -16.97 39.56 21.33
C ASP A 96 -16.25 39.64 22.70
N GLU A 97 -15.12 40.33 22.74
CA GLU A 97 -14.31 40.51 23.93
C GLU A 97 -14.34 41.94 24.46
N THR A 98 -13.84 42.17 25.69
CA THR A 98 -13.83 43.49 26.31
C THR A 98 -12.49 43.83 26.97
N THR A 99 -12.11 45.11 26.89
CA THR A 99 -11.02 45.71 27.66
C THR A 99 -11.49 46.99 28.36
N ARG A 100 -10.73 47.51 29.32
CA ARG A 100 -11.13 48.65 30.17
C ARG A 100 -10.16 49.82 30.03
N LEU A 101 -10.70 51.01 29.83
CA LEU A 101 -9.94 52.26 29.89
C LEU A 101 -10.08 52.89 31.27
N LEU A 102 -8.96 53.26 31.90
CA LEU A 102 -8.91 53.98 33.18
C LEU A 102 -8.24 55.35 33.01
N LEU A 103 -8.91 56.42 33.44
CA LEU A 103 -8.30 57.73 33.66
C LEU A 103 -7.89 57.90 35.12
N HIS A 104 -6.69 58.40 35.36
CA HIS A 104 -6.17 58.67 36.70
C HIS A 104 -5.21 59.87 36.73
N SER A 105 -4.72 60.22 37.92
CA SER A 105 -3.67 61.24 38.11
C SER A 105 -3.91 62.57 37.38
N VAL A 106 -5.04 63.23 37.66
CA VAL A 106 -5.31 64.58 37.09
C VAL A 106 -4.43 65.63 37.76
N THR A 107 -3.79 66.49 36.96
CA THR A 107 -2.99 67.63 37.40
C THR A 107 -3.63 68.97 36.99
N GLY A 108 -3.31 70.04 37.72
CA GLY A 108 -3.92 71.36 37.54
C GLY A 108 -5.11 71.61 38.48
N GLU A 109 -6.00 72.53 38.13
CA GLU A 109 -7.18 72.89 38.95
C GLU A 109 -8.43 72.03 38.64
N ALA A 110 -8.28 70.95 37.88
CA ALA A 110 -9.35 70.01 37.55
C ALA A 110 -9.34 68.80 38.49
N SER A 111 -10.50 68.14 38.60
CA SER A 111 -10.68 66.87 39.28
C SER A 111 -11.03 65.75 38.29
N LEU A 112 -10.87 64.51 38.73
CA LEU A 112 -11.35 63.36 37.99
C LEU A 112 -12.88 63.26 38.13
N GLY A 113 -13.60 63.11 37.02
CA GLY A 113 -15.05 62.98 37.06
C GLY A 113 -15.53 61.57 37.41
N THR A 114 -16.84 61.40 37.58
CA THR A 114 -17.44 60.10 37.92
C THR A 114 -17.34 59.07 36.79
N ARG A 115 -17.10 59.50 35.55
CA ARG A 115 -16.90 58.66 34.36
C ARG A 115 -15.40 58.62 34.01
N HIS A 116 -14.60 58.04 34.89
CA HIS A 116 -13.16 57.86 34.68
C HIS A 116 -12.78 56.43 34.28
N MET A 117 -13.77 55.57 34.09
CA MET A 117 -13.61 54.23 33.54
C MET A 117 -14.59 54.05 32.38
N ALA A 118 -14.14 53.40 31.30
CA ALA A 118 -14.97 53.00 30.17
C ALA A 118 -14.65 51.57 29.75
N VAL A 119 -15.63 50.87 29.19
CA VAL A 119 -15.45 49.56 28.57
C VAL A 119 -15.35 49.73 27.06
N VAL A 120 -14.39 49.03 26.46
CA VAL A 120 -14.24 48.88 25.02
C VAL A 120 -14.61 47.44 24.68
N THR A 121 -15.56 47.24 23.77
CA THR A 121 -15.89 45.94 23.18
C THR A 121 -15.16 45.80 21.86
N ILE A 122 -14.44 44.70 21.68
CA ILE A 122 -13.81 44.26 20.43
C ILE A 122 -14.75 43.20 19.85
N VAL A 123 -15.25 43.41 18.64
CA VAL A 123 -16.18 42.50 17.95
C VAL A 123 -15.38 41.62 17.01
N ASP A 124 -15.53 40.31 17.21
CA ASP A 124 -14.90 39.23 16.43
C ASP A 124 -15.55 39.16 15.04
N ASP A 125 -14.77 39.14 13.96
CA ASP A 125 -15.30 39.05 12.59
C ASP A 125 -15.24 37.65 11.96
N GLU A 126 -14.68 36.68 12.67
CA GLU A 126 -14.68 35.27 12.32
C GLU A 126 -16.05 34.57 12.51
N ALA A 127 -16.56 33.95 11.43
CA ALA A 127 -17.79 33.17 11.50
C ALA A 127 -17.54 31.70 11.92
N GLN A 128 -18.18 31.25 13.00
CA GLN A 128 -18.33 29.83 13.34
C GLN A 128 -19.00 29.08 12.19
N LYS A 129 -18.27 28.17 11.53
CA LYS A 129 -18.82 27.30 10.48
C LYS A 129 -18.97 25.88 11.00
N ALA A 130 -20.22 25.44 11.13
CA ALA A 130 -20.56 24.06 11.48
C ALA A 130 -20.18 23.04 10.39
N GLY A 131 -19.85 23.48 9.17
CA GLY A 131 -19.33 22.63 8.10
C GLY A 131 -20.40 21.87 7.29
N VAL A 132 -19.90 21.07 6.36
CA VAL A 132 -20.67 20.33 5.36
C VAL A 132 -20.38 18.84 5.53
N LEU A 133 -21.41 18.03 5.76
CA LEU A 133 -21.31 16.58 5.99
C LEU A 133 -21.60 15.82 4.68
N GLN A 134 -20.70 14.93 4.29
CA GLN A 134 -20.85 14.12 3.07
C GLN A 134 -20.07 12.80 3.14
N PHE A 135 -20.43 11.82 2.32
CA PHE A 135 -19.60 10.62 2.17
C PHE A 135 -18.25 11.01 1.57
N ARG A 136 -17.19 10.40 2.10
CA ARG A 136 -15.83 10.63 1.61
C ARG A 136 -15.65 10.09 0.20
N GLU A 137 -16.12 8.86 -0.03
CA GLU A 137 -16.13 8.20 -1.34
C GLU A 137 -17.57 8.00 -1.83
N PRO A 138 -17.88 8.32 -3.11
CA PRO A 138 -19.21 8.13 -3.69
C PRO A 138 -19.50 6.67 -4.08
N THR A 139 -18.47 5.82 -4.14
CA THR A 139 -18.56 4.40 -4.50
C THR A 139 -17.61 3.58 -3.63
N LEU A 140 -18.08 2.43 -3.14
CA LEU A 140 -17.29 1.44 -2.42
C LEU A 140 -17.52 0.06 -3.03
N THR A 141 -16.53 -0.81 -2.93
CA THR A 141 -16.61 -2.23 -3.31
C THR A 141 -16.10 -3.07 -2.15
N ILE A 142 -16.74 -4.22 -1.92
CA ILE A 142 -16.36 -5.20 -0.90
C ILE A 142 -16.66 -6.61 -1.39
N SER A 143 -15.83 -7.58 -1.02
CA SER A 143 -16.14 -9.00 -1.21
C SER A 143 -17.16 -9.45 -0.15
N GLU A 144 -18.07 -10.37 -0.48
CA GLU A 144 -19.09 -10.79 0.49
C GLU A 144 -18.51 -11.47 1.75
N ASP A 145 -17.35 -12.12 1.64
CA ASP A 145 -16.61 -12.76 2.73
C ASP A 145 -15.81 -11.82 3.65
N ASP A 146 -15.65 -10.54 3.28
CA ASP A 146 -14.99 -9.53 4.13
C ASP A 146 -15.82 -9.20 5.39
N GLY A 147 -17.10 -9.59 5.40
CA GLY A 147 -18.01 -9.54 6.53
C GLY A 147 -18.56 -8.16 6.90
N GLN A 148 -17.77 -7.06 6.81
CA GLN A 148 -18.27 -5.70 7.06
C GLN A 148 -17.57 -4.60 6.23
N ALA A 149 -18.37 -3.76 5.58
CA ALA A 149 -17.89 -2.56 4.90
C ALA A 149 -17.77 -1.36 5.83
N ARG A 150 -16.58 -0.75 5.88
CA ARG A 150 -16.33 0.49 6.63
C ARG A 150 -16.61 1.71 5.76
N VAL A 151 -17.61 2.50 6.13
CA VAL A 151 -18.05 3.69 5.41
C VAL A 151 -17.64 4.95 6.16
N GLU A 152 -16.92 5.84 5.49
CA GLU A 152 -16.48 7.13 6.05
C GLU A 152 -17.35 8.30 5.60
N VAL A 153 -17.64 9.19 6.56
CA VAL A 153 -18.30 10.47 6.35
C VAL A 153 -17.34 11.56 6.80
N GLU A 154 -17.12 12.54 5.94
CA GLU A 154 -16.28 13.70 6.20
C GLU A 154 -17.10 14.97 6.47
N ARG A 155 -16.49 15.88 7.21
CA ARG A 155 -17.00 17.20 7.55
C ARG A 155 -16.02 18.26 7.04
N ILE A 156 -16.43 19.02 6.03
CA ILE A 156 -15.58 19.99 5.33
C ILE A 156 -16.09 21.42 5.47
N GLY A 157 -15.22 22.41 5.26
CA GLY A 157 -15.61 23.83 5.25
C GLY A 157 -15.99 24.41 6.62
N GLY A 158 -15.73 23.67 7.70
CA GLY A 158 -15.96 24.07 9.08
C GLY A 158 -16.03 22.86 10.02
N SER A 159 -15.57 23.00 11.25
CA SER A 159 -15.56 21.92 12.25
C SER A 159 -16.10 22.36 13.62
N SER A 160 -16.76 23.52 13.68
CA SER A 160 -17.15 24.08 14.96
C SER A 160 -18.50 23.57 15.48
N SER A 161 -18.63 23.48 16.79
CA SER A 161 -19.75 22.85 17.49
C SER A 161 -19.91 21.36 17.17
N THR A 162 -20.68 20.70 18.04
CA THR A 162 -21.09 19.31 17.82
C THR A 162 -22.21 19.22 16.79
N VAL A 163 -22.03 18.40 15.76
CA VAL A 163 -23.01 18.19 14.68
C VAL A 163 -23.37 16.72 14.54
N ARG A 164 -24.53 16.42 13.95
CA ARG A 164 -24.97 15.03 13.73
C ARG A 164 -25.56 14.84 12.36
N VAL A 165 -25.41 13.63 11.81
CA VAL A 165 -26.03 13.21 10.55
C VAL A 165 -26.52 11.77 10.66
N ALA A 166 -27.75 11.51 10.21
CA ALA A 166 -28.31 10.18 10.13
C ALA A 166 -27.87 9.48 8.84
N TYR A 167 -27.64 8.18 8.90
CA TYR A 167 -27.38 7.34 7.72
C TYR A 167 -28.37 6.19 7.65
N THR A 168 -28.66 5.73 6.43
CA THR A 168 -29.46 4.52 6.19
C THR A 168 -29.08 3.87 4.86
N THR A 169 -29.17 2.55 4.81
CA THR A 169 -29.10 1.74 3.58
C THR A 169 -30.43 1.73 2.84
N ILE A 170 -30.40 1.70 1.52
CA ILE A 170 -31.54 1.56 0.60
C ILE A 170 -31.22 0.40 -0.36
N PRO A 171 -32.06 -0.65 -0.44
CA PRO A 171 -31.84 -1.80 -1.33
C PRO A 171 -31.72 -1.41 -2.80
N GLY A 172 -30.93 -2.19 -3.54
CA GLY A 172 -30.73 -2.05 -4.99
C GLY A 172 -30.91 -3.41 -5.69
N SER A 173 -29.90 -3.89 -6.42
CA SER A 173 -29.84 -5.32 -6.79
C SER A 173 -29.64 -6.18 -5.54
N ALA A 174 -28.74 -5.73 -4.66
CA ALA A 174 -28.54 -6.29 -3.34
C ALA A 174 -29.80 -6.15 -2.48
N ARG A 175 -30.31 -7.27 -1.97
CA ARG A 175 -31.53 -7.42 -1.19
C ARG A 175 -31.25 -7.39 0.31
N ALA A 176 -31.81 -6.39 0.97
CA ALA A 176 -31.77 -6.32 2.43
C ALA A 176 -32.38 -7.58 3.10
N GLY A 177 -31.57 -8.26 3.90
CA GLY A 177 -31.89 -9.48 4.64
C GLY A 177 -31.43 -10.78 3.99
N ALA A 178 -31.04 -10.76 2.71
CA ALA A 178 -30.31 -11.85 2.05
C ALA A 178 -28.81 -11.52 2.10
N ASP A 179 -28.36 -10.58 1.30
CA ASP A 179 -26.94 -10.23 1.13
C ASP A 179 -26.46 -9.12 2.09
N TYR A 180 -27.36 -8.35 2.73
CA TYR A 180 -26.97 -7.48 3.86
C TYR A 180 -28.13 -7.12 4.82
N PRO A 181 -27.93 -6.97 6.14
CA PRO A 181 -28.96 -6.46 7.03
C PRO A 181 -29.19 -4.94 6.85
N THR A 182 -30.45 -4.49 6.94
CA THR A 182 -30.77 -3.06 6.93
C THR A 182 -30.01 -2.33 8.04
N THR A 183 -29.17 -1.36 7.64
CA THR A 183 -28.28 -0.64 8.55
C THR A 183 -28.64 0.83 8.57
N SER A 184 -28.86 1.38 9.76
CA SER A 184 -29.14 2.81 9.96
C SER A 184 -28.63 3.29 11.32
N GLY A 185 -28.37 4.58 11.44
CA GLY A 185 -27.84 5.15 12.67
C GLY A 185 -27.65 6.67 12.59
N THR A 186 -26.90 7.22 13.53
CA THR A 186 -26.56 8.64 13.58
C THR A 186 -25.10 8.81 13.99
N LEU A 187 -24.32 9.46 13.13
CA LEU A 187 -22.97 9.88 13.45
C LEU A 187 -23.01 11.20 14.21
N THR A 188 -22.16 11.33 15.22
CA THR A 188 -21.95 12.58 15.97
C THR A 188 -20.51 13.00 15.76
N PHE A 189 -20.30 14.20 15.23
CA PHE A 189 -19.00 14.84 15.15
C PHE A 189 -18.90 15.82 16.31
N ALA A 190 -17.95 15.61 17.21
CA ALA A 190 -17.64 16.57 18.24
C ALA A 190 -17.05 17.86 17.63
N ASP A 191 -16.90 18.88 18.46
CA ASP A 191 -16.19 20.10 18.07
C ASP A 191 -14.75 19.75 17.64
N GLY A 192 -14.33 20.26 16.48
CA GLY A 192 -13.04 19.98 15.87
C GLY A 192 -12.94 18.66 15.09
N GLU A 193 -13.90 17.73 15.21
CA GLU A 193 -13.84 16.45 14.48
C GLU A 193 -14.26 16.61 13.01
N THR A 194 -13.46 16.04 12.11
CA THR A 194 -13.63 16.16 10.66
C THR A 194 -13.98 14.86 9.95
N VAL A 195 -13.84 13.69 10.59
CA VAL A 195 -14.16 12.38 10.01
C VAL A 195 -14.82 11.48 11.05
N GLN A 196 -15.88 10.79 10.66
CA GLN A 196 -16.53 9.72 11.42
C GLN A 196 -16.81 8.54 10.48
N ALA A 197 -16.96 7.34 11.03
CA ALA A 197 -17.21 6.14 10.25
C ALA A 197 -18.26 5.24 10.90
N PHE A 198 -18.92 4.42 10.09
CA PHE A 198 -19.78 3.32 10.54
C PHE A 198 -19.51 2.07 9.70
N SER A 199 -19.93 0.91 10.21
CA SER A 199 -19.83 -0.36 9.50
C SER A 199 -21.19 -0.82 9.01
N VAL A 200 -21.22 -1.42 7.82
CA VAL A 200 -22.37 -2.13 7.27
C VAL A 200 -21.99 -3.61 7.19
N PRO A 201 -22.66 -4.50 7.93
CA PRO A 201 -22.44 -5.94 7.78
C PRO A 201 -22.83 -6.41 6.38
N ILE A 202 -22.07 -7.33 5.84
CA ILE A 202 -22.33 -8.06 4.59
C ILE A 202 -22.60 -9.52 4.96
N THR A 203 -23.51 -10.16 4.23
CA THR A 203 -23.86 -11.57 4.42
C THR A 203 -23.17 -12.34 3.31
N ASP A 204 -22.32 -13.27 3.72
CA ASP A 204 -21.66 -14.25 2.87
C ASP A 204 -22.57 -15.50 2.81
N ASP A 205 -22.88 -15.99 1.61
CA ASP A 205 -23.65 -17.21 1.43
C ASP A 205 -23.00 -18.27 0.51
N LEU A 206 -23.76 -19.00 -0.30
CA LEU A 206 -23.25 -20.04 -1.21
C LEU A 206 -23.94 -19.98 -2.59
N GLU A 207 -24.77 -18.95 -2.80
CA GLU A 207 -25.51 -18.74 -4.03
C GLU A 207 -24.68 -17.88 -4.97
N ILE A 208 -24.25 -18.44 -6.09
CA ILE A 208 -23.49 -17.70 -7.11
C ILE A 208 -24.38 -16.62 -7.71
N GLU A 209 -24.04 -15.38 -7.41
CA GLU A 209 -24.70 -14.18 -7.88
C GLU A 209 -23.77 -13.37 -8.81
N ALA A 210 -24.33 -12.32 -9.41
CA ALA A 210 -23.51 -11.32 -10.10
C ALA A 210 -23.27 -10.17 -9.13
N SER A 211 -22.20 -9.38 -9.29
CA SER A 211 -21.94 -8.26 -8.37
C SER A 211 -23.17 -7.38 -8.15
N GLU A 212 -23.61 -7.31 -6.90
CA GLU A 212 -24.84 -6.65 -6.49
C GLU A 212 -24.56 -5.31 -5.83
N GLN A 213 -25.55 -4.41 -5.81
CA GLN A 213 -25.36 -3.03 -5.33
C GLN A 213 -26.52 -2.57 -4.47
N PHE A 214 -26.21 -1.79 -3.43
CA PHE A 214 -27.18 -1.01 -2.66
C PHE A 214 -26.68 0.42 -2.44
N THR A 215 -27.59 1.30 -2.01
CA THR A 215 -27.29 2.73 -1.82
C THR A 215 -27.24 3.10 -0.34
N LEU A 216 -26.21 3.84 0.05
CA LEU A 216 -26.09 4.52 1.33
C LEU A 216 -26.58 5.95 1.21
N THR A 217 -27.33 6.46 2.19
CA THR A 217 -27.83 7.84 2.17
C THR A 217 -27.61 8.55 3.49
N LEU A 218 -27.24 9.84 3.41
CA LEU A 218 -27.17 10.75 4.54
C LEU A 218 -28.41 11.63 4.60
N GLY A 219 -28.93 11.83 5.82
CA GLY A 219 -30.13 12.62 6.08
C GLY A 219 -30.10 13.29 7.45
N ASN A 220 -31.07 14.17 7.70
CA ASN A 220 -31.31 14.77 9.01
C ASN A 220 -30.06 15.40 9.67
N ALA A 221 -29.26 16.15 8.89
CA ALA A 221 -28.15 16.91 9.44
C ALA A 221 -28.65 17.93 10.49
N SER A 222 -27.91 18.08 11.59
CA SER A 222 -28.25 18.97 12.71
C SER A 222 -27.01 19.63 13.30
N GLY A 223 -27.20 20.65 14.15
CA GLY A 223 -26.11 21.48 14.67
C GLY A 223 -25.61 22.51 13.67
N GLU A 224 -26.50 23.04 12.82
CA GLU A 224 -26.21 24.02 11.76
C GLU A 224 -25.34 23.51 10.60
N ALA A 225 -24.82 22.28 10.67
CA ALA A 225 -24.21 21.62 9.54
C ALA A 225 -25.23 21.36 8.43
N VAL A 226 -24.75 21.39 7.19
CA VAL A 226 -25.55 21.08 5.99
C VAL A 226 -24.99 19.85 5.27
N LEU A 227 -25.83 19.19 4.47
CA LEU A 227 -25.37 18.06 3.66
C LEU A 227 -24.67 18.53 2.38
N GLY A 228 -23.54 17.92 2.05
CA GLY A 228 -22.73 18.20 0.86
C GLY A 228 -23.31 17.65 -0.44
N THR A 229 -22.46 17.47 -1.44
CA THR A 229 -22.86 16.92 -2.75
C THR A 229 -22.90 15.39 -2.72
N HIS A 230 -21.99 14.74 -2.00
CA HIS A 230 -21.98 13.29 -1.81
C HIS A 230 -22.92 12.87 -0.69
N ARG A 231 -24.22 13.09 -0.90
CA ARG A 231 -25.29 12.70 0.06
C ARG A 231 -25.64 11.22 -0.03
N THR A 232 -25.26 10.60 -1.14
CA THR A 232 -25.47 9.19 -1.44
C THR A 232 -24.16 8.57 -1.85
N ALA A 233 -23.95 7.31 -1.50
CA ALA A 233 -22.86 6.49 -1.99
C ALA A 233 -23.41 5.12 -2.44
N THR A 234 -22.80 4.53 -3.46
CA THR A 234 -23.13 3.17 -3.89
C THR A 234 -22.13 2.20 -3.28
N LEU A 235 -22.63 1.11 -2.71
CA LEU A 235 -21.79 0.01 -2.27
C LEU A 235 -22.05 -1.20 -3.17
N THR A 236 -20.99 -1.76 -3.75
CA THR A 236 -21.01 -2.98 -4.56
C THR A 236 -20.51 -4.13 -3.72
N ILE A 237 -21.27 -5.22 -3.67
CA ILE A 237 -20.87 -6.52 -3.13
C ILE A 237 -20.38 -7.36 -4.32
N GLU A 238 -19.16 -7.86 -4.23
CA GLU A 238 -18.60 -8.82 -5.19
C GLU A 238 -18.81 -10.22 -4.66
N ASP A 239 -19.44 -11.05 -5.50
CA ASP A 239 -19.69 -12.46 -5.26
C ASP A 239 -18.36 -13.22 -5.26
N ASN A 240 -18.11 -14.03 -4.23
CA ASN A 240 -16.92 -14.88 -4.13
C ASN A 240 -17.24 -16.37 -4.37
N ASP A 241 -18.51 -16.71 -4.61
CA ASP A 241 -19.00 -18.07 -4.77
C ASP A 241 -18.69 -18.71 -6.14
N ALA A 242 -18.36 -20.00 -6.12
CA ALA A 242 -18.01 -20.79 -7.30
C ALA A 242 -19.10 -21.81 -7.68
N ALA A 243 -19.15 -22.16 -8.97
CA ALA A 243 -19.98 -23.27 -9.43
C ALA A 243 -19.41 -24.62 -8.97
N ALA A 244 -20.19 -25.36 -8.18
CA ALA A 244 -19.87 -26.71 -7.74
C ALA A 244 -19.36 -27.57 -8.90
N ASP A 245 -18.13 -28.07 -8.76
CA ASP A 245 -17.47 -28.98 -9.67
C ASP A 245 -17.65 -30.46 -9.25
N ILE A 246 -16.68 -31.31 -9.62
CA ILE A 246 -16.71 -32.74 -9.37
C ILE A 246 -16.30 -33.11 -7.94
N PHE A 247 -15.65 -32.23 -7.20
CA PHE A 247 -15.23 -32.47 -5.82
C PHE A 247 -16.27 -32.02 -4.79
N GLU A 248 -17.26 -31.24 -5.21
CA GLU A 248 -18.22 -30.61 -4.33
C GLU A 248 -19.43 -31.50 -4.00
N PRO A 249 -20.03 -31.34 -2.80
CA PRO A 249 -19.53 -30.51 -1.70
C PRO A 249 -18.18 -31.03 -1.18
N ASN A 250 -17.33 -30.12 -0.70
CA ASN A 250 -15.92 -30.36 -0.33
C ASN A 250 -15.83 -31.65 0.48
N ASP A 251 -14.92 -32.51 0.03
CA ASP A 251 -14.90 -33.88 0.48
C ASP A 251 -13.80 -34.12 1.53
N THR A 252 -13.88 -35.28 2.14
CA THR A 252 -12.85 -35.75 3.05
C THR A 252 -12.18 -36.93 2.40
N CYS A 253 -11.02 -37.34 2.89
CA CYS A 253 -10.39 -38.55 2.37
C CYS A 253 -11.32 -39.78 2.35
N ALA A 254 -12.24 -39.92 3.32
CA ALA A 254 -13.20 -41.03 3.34
C ALA A 254 -14.25 -40.96 2.21
N ALA A 255 -14.46 -39.77 1.64
CA ALA A 255 -15.37 -39.48 0.55
C ALA A 255 -14.66 -39.18 -0.78
N ALA A 256 -13.34 -39.43 -0.86
CA ALA A 256 -12.50 -39.11 -2.00
C ALA A 256 -13.12 -39.51 -3.34
N ARG A 257 -13.12 -38.59 -4.30
CA ARG A 257 -13.76 -38.81 -5.61
C ARG A 257 -12.95 -39.71 -6.52
N MET A 258 -13.62 -40.72 -7.09
CA MET A 258 -13.01 -41.63 -8.04
C MET A 258 -12.82 -40.96 -9.41
N LEU A 259 -11.56 -40.81 -9.85
CA LEU A 259 -11.20 -40.38 -11.20
C LEU A 259 -10.77 -41.58 -12.06
N SER A 260 -11.26 -41.65 -13.29
CA SER A 260 -10.88 -42.73 -14.22
C SER A 260 -9.47 -42.52 -14.76
N THR A 261 -8.69 -43.59 -14.87
CA THR A 261 -7.39 -43.56 -15.57
C THR A 261 -7.59 -43.21 -17.05
N ASN A 262 -6.89 -42.20 -17.56
CA ASN A 262 -7.12 -41.54 -18.85
C ASN A 262 -8.42 -40.72 -18.93
N SER A 263 -8.82 -40.07 -17.82
CA SER A 263 -9.92 -39.10 -17.80
C SER A 263 -9.66 -37.95 -18.78
N THR A 264 -10.67 -37.16 -19.13
CA THR A 264 -10.45 -35.81 -19.67
C THR A 264 -9.96 -34.88 -18.56
N MET A 265 -9.46 -33.69 -18.91
CA MET A 265 -9.20 -32.64 -17.91
C MET A 265 -10.53 -32.21 -17.28
N HIS A 266 -10.56 -32.16 -15.95
CA HIS A 266 -11.65 -31.60 -15.15
C HIS A 266 -11.22 -30.24 -14.63
N GLN A 267 -12.07 -29.23 -14.73
CA GLN A 267 -11.83 -27.93 -14.11
C GLN A 267 -12.40 -27.97 -12.70
N VAL A 268 -11.63 -27.49 -11.73
CA VAL A 268 -11.91 -27.56 -10.29
C VAL A 268 -11.58 -26.22 -9.62
N THR A 269 -12.27 -25.86 -8.55
CA THR A 269 -12.02 -24.66 -7.73
C THR A 269 -11.64 -25.01 -6.31
N PHE A 270 -10.78 -24.20 -5.68
CA PHE A 270 -10.74 -24.11 -4.22
C PHE A 270 -11.78 -23.07 -3.78
N ASP A 271 -13.02 -23.51 -3.62
CA ASP A 271 -14.18 -22.63 -3.47
C ASP A 271 -14.21 -21.89 -2.13
N GLN A 272 -13.66 -22.50 -1.07
CA GLN A 272 -13.66 -21.95 0.29
C GLN A 272 -12.27 -21.95 0.94
N PRO A 273 -12.01 -21.03 1.89
CA PRO A 273 -10.78 -21.04 2.65
C PRO A 273 -10.56 -22.38 3.39
N GLY A 274 -9.44 -23.03 3.10
CA GLY A 274 -9.08 -24.33 3.66
C GLY A 274 -9.67 -25.53 2.91
N ASP A 275 -10.23 -25.31 1.72
CA ASP A 275 -10.72 -26.37 0.88
C ASP A 275 -9.65 -27.43 0.55
N GLN A 276 -10.11 -28.69 0.52
CA GLN A 276 -9.31 -29.87 0.28
C GLN A 276 -10.05 -30.82 -0.65
N ASP A 277 -9.49 -31.03 -1.83
CA ASP A 277 -10.03 -31.99 -2.79
C ASP A 277 -9.34 -33.32 -2.63
N TRP A 278 -10.10 -34.33 -2.22
CA TRP A 278 -9.61 -35.69 -2.15
C TRP A 278 -10.04 -36.49 -3.38
N LEU A 279 -9.07 -37.09 -4.04
CA LEU A 279 -9.34 -38.00 -5.16
C LEU A 279 -8.78 -39.38 -4.92
N THR A 280 -9.37 -40.34 -5.64
CA THR A 280 -8.84 -41.69 -5.75
C THR A 280 -8.94 -42.25 -7.15
N PHE A 281 -8.08 -43.21 -7.49
CA PHE A 281 -8.16 -43.95 -8.75
C PHE A 281 -7.57 -45.35 -8.57
N ASP A 282 -8.08 -46.29 -9.37
CA ASP A 282 -7.59 -47.66 -9.41
C ASP A 282 -6.27 -47.72 -10.21
N ALA A 283 -5.16 -48.02 -9.52
CA ALA A 283 -3.89 -48.30 -10.17
C ALA A 283 -3.62 -49.80 -10.32
N VAL A 284 -2.88 -50.15 -11.37
CA VAL A 284 -2.40 -51.51 -11.62
C VAL A 284 -0.92 -51.56 -11.24
N GLU A 285 -0.57 -52.53 -10.39
CA GLU A 285 0.82 -52.73 -9.93
C GLU A 285 1.83 -52.78 -11.08
N GLY A 286 2.92 -52.03 -10.93
CA GLY A 286 4.02 -51.96 -11.91
C GLY A 286 3.73 -51.13 -13.16
N GLU A 287 2.53 -50.53 -13.28
CA GLU A 287 2.21 -49.61 -14.37
C GLU A 287 2.50 -48.16 -13.97
N HIS A 288 2.91 -47.37 -14.96
CA HIS A 288 3.27 -45.97 -14.76
C HIS A 288 2.04 -45.05 -14.90
N TYR A 289 1.89 -44.17 -13.93
CA TYR A 289 0.81 -43.21 -13.85
C TYR A 289 1.33 -41.79 -13.78
N ARG A 290 0.58 -40.88 -14.41
CA ARG A 290 0.81 -39.44 -14.34
C ARG A 290 -0.46 -38.75 -13.93
N ILE A 291 -0.40 -37.96 -12.87
CA ILE A 291 -1.48 -37.06 -12.47
C ILE A 291 -1.03 -35.66 -12.83
N ILE A 292 -1.83 -34.99 -13.65
CA ILE A 292 -1.52 -33.67 -14.17
C ILE A 292 -2.53 -32.71 -13.59
N VAL A 293 -2.01 -31.72 -12.88
CA VAL A 293 -2.74 -30.55 -12.44
C VAL A 293 -2.19 -29.34 -13.20
N GLU A 294 -3.05 -28.58 -13.86
CA GLU A 294 -2.68 -27.33 -14.53
C GLU A 294 -3.58 -26.19 -14.04
N VAL A 295 -2.96 -25.14 -13.53
CA VAL A 295 -3.55 -23.86 -13.15
C VAL A 295 -3.61 -22.97 -14.38
N PRO A 296 -4.80 -22.51 -14.81
CA PRO A 296 -4.93 -21.56 -15.90
C PRO A 296 -4.13 -20.27 -15.64
N PRO A 297 -3.60 -19.59 -16.67
CA PRO A 297 -2.75 -18.39 -16.50
C PRO A 297 -3.36 -17.20 -15.72
N HIS A 298 -4.67 -17.21 -15.51
CA HIS A 298 -5.41 -16.15 -14.83
C HIS A 298 -5.83 -16.52 -13.41
N SER A 299 -5.63 -17.77 -13.00
CA SER A 299 -5.97 -18.20 -11.64
C SER A 299 -4.80 -17.91 -10.69
N PRO A 300 -5.07 -17.40 -9.48
CA PRO A 300 -4.06 -17.24 -8.44
C PRO A 300 -3.71 -18.58 -7.74
N ALA A 301 -4.38 -19.69 -8.06
CA ALA A 301 -4.21 -20.95 -7.35
C ALA A 301 -2.75 -21.44 -7.31
N ASN A 302 -2.32 -21.82 -6.11
CA ASN A 302 -1.03 -22.44 -5.84
C ASN A 302 -1.27 -23.82 -5.24
N VAL A 303 -1.54 -24.77 -6.14
CA VAL A 303 -1.96 -26.12 -5.78
C VAL A 303 -0.80 -26.89 -5.13
N GLN A 304 -1.05 -27.46 -3.95
CA GLN A 304 -0.24 -28.50 -3.32
C GLN A 304 -0.90 -29.85 -3.52
N MET A 305 -0.11 -30.92 -3.57
CA MET A 305 -0.63 -32.26 -3.74
C MET A 305 0.15 -33.28 -2.93
N GLU A 306 -0.59 -34.11 -2.22
CA GLU A 306 -0.07 -35.09 -1.28
C GLU A 306 -0.68 -36.47 -1.56
N TRP A 307 0.15 -37.49 -1.56
CA TRP A 307 -0.28 -38.89 -1.70
C TRP A 307 -0.28 -39.59 -0.34
N TYR A 308 -1.38 -40.29 -0.04
CA TYR A 308 -1.58 -41.09 1.15
C TYR A 308 -1.86 -42.56 0.81
N GLU A 309 -1.35 -43.47 1.63
CA GLU A 309 -1.78 -44.88 1.63
C GLU A 309 -3.13 -45.09 2.34
N GLN A 310 -3.45 -44.20 3.29
CA GLN A 310 -4.68 -44.24 4.09
C GLN A 310 -4.97 -42.84 4.67
N CYS A 311 -6.24 -42.54 4.95
CA CYS A 311 -6.69 -41.19 5.31
C CYS A 311 -6.07 -40.57 6.56
N GLU A 312 -5.70 -41.37 7.56
CA GLU A 312 -5.05 -40.88 8.79
C GLU A 312 -3.54 -41.16 8.80
N GLY A 313 -2.94 -41.35 7.62
CA GLY A 313 -1.51 -41.57 7.45
C GLY A 313 -0.71 -40.27 7.34
N THR A 314 0.61 -40.38 7.44
CA THR A 314 1.51 -39.34 6.92
C THR A 314 1.57 -39.48 5.39
N PRO A 315 1.68 -38.37 4.64
CA PRO A 315 1.84 -38.45 3.20
C PRO A 315 3.09 -39.25 2.85
N VAL A 316 2.94 -40.20 1.92
CA VAL A 316 4.02 -41.07 1.42
C VAL A 316 4.99 -40.22 0.59
N GLU A 317 4.42 -39.36 -0.23
CA GLU A 317 5.13 -38.41 -1.05
C GLU A 317 4.31 -37.12 -1.10
N GLN A 318 5.00 -36.01 -0.98
CA GLN A 318 4.43 -34.69 -1.14
C GLN A 318 5.10 -34.06 -2.35
N GLN A 319 4.30 -33.79 -3.36
CA GLN A 319 4.76 -33.15 -4.57
C GLN A 319 4.24 -31.73 -4.56
N ASN A 320 5.04 -30.86 -3.95
CA ASN A 320 4.90 -29.42 -4.07
C ASN A 320 5.66 -29.06 -5.35
N HIS A 321 4.97 -28.76 -6.46
CA HIS A 321 5.59 -28.43 -7.74
C HIS A 321 5.47 -26.93 -8.02
N PRO A 322 6.40 -26.09 -7.55
CA PRO A 322 6.26 -24.66 -7.62
C PRO A 322 7.08 -24.09 -8.79
N PHE A 323 7.42 -24.95 -9.77
CA PHE A 323 8.14 -24.61 -11.00
C PHE A 323 7.23 -24.52 -12.23
N SER A 324 5.92 -24.77 -12.06
CA SER A 324 4.88 -24.55 -13.07
C SER A 324 3.59 -24.06 -12.40
N PRO A 325 2.66 -23.42 -13.13
CA PRO A 325 1.31 -23.15 -12.63
C PRO A 325 0.56 -24.49 -12.51
N GLY A 326 0.99 -25.44 -11.70
CA GLY A 326 0.46 -26.80 -11.75
C GLY A 326 1.41 -27.83 -11.18
N VAL A 327 0.85 -29.02 -10.93
CA VAL A 327 1.46 -30.10 -10.17
C VAL A 327 1.44 -31.38 -11.01
N ARG A 328 2.53 -32.17 -10.99
CA ARG A 328 2.64 -33.38 -11.80
C ARG A 328 3.18 -34.57 -11.01
N PHE A 329 2.28 -35.42 -10.49
CA PHE A 329 2.70 -36.69 -9.88
C PHE A 329 3.07 -37.68 -10.96
N ASN A 330 4.27 -38.26 -10.92
CA ASN A 330 4.63 -39.42 -11.74
C ASN A 330 5.09 -40.54 -10.81
N PHE A 331 4.53 -41.73 -10.96
CA PHE A 331 4.92 -42.86 -10.13
C PHE A 331 4.63 -44.18 -10.84
N ASP A 332 5.40 -45.20 -10.50
CA ASP A 332 5.06 -46.60 -10.79
C ASP A 332 4.25 -47.14 -9.62
N ALA A 333 3.08 -47.70 -9.88
CA ALA A 333 2.20 -48.15 -8.81
C ALA A 333 2.84 -49.31 -8.02
N PRO A 334 3.18 -49.13 -6.72
CA PRO A 334 3.86 -50.16 -5.93
C PRO A 334 2.99 -51.38 -5.59
N ALA A 335 1.66 -51.22 -5.63
CA ALA A 335 0.69 -52.26 -5.34
C ALA A 335 -0.64 -51.95 -6.05
N PRO A 336 -1.50 -52.96 -6.29
CA PRO A 336 -2.84 -52.72 -6.81
C PRO A 336 -3.73 -52.23 -5.66
N ALA A 337 -4.00 -50.93 -5.63
CA ALA A 337 -4.84 -50.30 -4.62
C ALA A 337 -5.42 -48.98 -5.14
N PRO A 338 -6.53 -48.49 -4.55
CA PRO A 338 -6.92 -47.10 -4.71
C PRO A 338 -5.84 -46.20 -4.10
N PHE A 339 -5.27 -45.31 -4.92
CA PHE A 339 -4.35 -44.29 -4.44
C PHE A 339 -5.18 -43.13 -3.91
N LEU A 340 -4.91 -42.65 -2.69
CA LEU A 340 -5.60 -41.50 -2.12
C LEU A 340 -4.72 -40.28 -2.29
N MET A 341 -5.23 -39.24 -2.93
CA MET A 341 -4.52 -37.97 -2.98
C MET A 341 -5.36 -36.84 -2.45
N LYS A 342 -4.68 -35.87 -1.87
CA LYS A 342 -5.25 -34.61 -1.42
C LYS A 342 -4.64 -33.49 -2.24
N LEU A 343 -5.47 -32.59 -2.74
CA LEU A 343 -5.07 -31.30 -3.26
C LEU A 343 -5.52 -30.19 -2.31
N SER A 344 -4.72 -29.15 -2.18
CA SER A 344 -5.02 -27.99 -1.33
C SER A 344 -4.37 -26.73 -1.86
N ASN A 345 -4.93 -25.56 -1.58
CA ASN A 345 -4.30 -24.28 -1.94
C ASN A 345 -3.34 -23.76 -0.86
N ASP A 346 -2.32 -23.00 -1.26
CA ASP A 346 -1.39 -22.30 -0.35
C ASP A 346 -1.08 -20.86 -0.81
N PRO A 347 -1.50 -19.83 -0.07
CA PRO A 347 -2.10 -19.91 1.26
C PRO A 347 -3.53 -20.46 1.22
N SER A 348 -3.89 -21.26 2.22
CA SER A 348 -5.25 -21.85 2.31
C SER A 348 -6.36 -20.81 2.47
N SER A 349 -6.01 -19.55 2.73
CA SER A 349 -6.97 -18.45 2.80
C SER A 349 -7.35 -17.90 1.43
N GLU A 350 -6.58 -18.17 0.37
CA GLU A 350 -6.99 -17.81 -0.99
C GLU A 350 -7.97 -18.87 -1.51
N ALA A 351 -9.19 -18.44 -1.80
CA ALA A 351 -10.29 -19.28 -2.27
C ALA A 351 -11.29 -18.42 -3.08
N GLY A 352 -12.18 -19.07 -3.80
CA GLY A 352 -13.23 -18.42 -4.59
C GLY A 352 -13.27 -18.89 -6.04
N ALA A 353 -14.22 -18.36 -6.82
CA ALA A 353 -14.49 -18.77 -8.20
C ALA A 353 -13.31 -18.62 -9.17
N GLU A 354 -12.34 -17.76 -8.86
CA GLU A 354 -11.13 -17.53 -9.65
C GLU A 354 -9.96 -18.45 -9.27
N VAL A 355 -10.02 -19.11 -8.11
CA VAL A 355 -8.98 -20.02 -7.59
C VAL A 355 -9.14 -21.41 -8.21
N VAL A 356 -9.00 -21.45 -9.52
CA VAL A 356 -9.26 -22.58 -10.41
C VAL A 356 -7.99 -23.37 -10.74
N TYR A 357 -8.10 -24.69 -10.78
CA TYR A 357 -7.15 -25.57 -11.44
C TYR A 357 -7.84 -26.57 -12.37
N THR A 358 -7.06 -27.34 -13.11
CA THR A 358 -7.55 -28.47 -13.89
C THR A 358 -6.80 -29.73 -13.51
N ILE A 359 -7.48 -30.88 -13.51
CA ILE A 359 -6.88 -32.16 -13.12
C ILE A 359 -7.21 -33.30 -14.08
N GLN A 360 -6.24 -34.18 -14.29
CA GLN A 360 -6.36 -35.39 -15.09
C GLN A 360 -5.44 -36.51 -14.58
N VAL A 361 -5.94 -37.74 -14.56
CA VAL A 361 -5.12 -38.94 -14.34
C VAL A 361 -4.86 -39.63 -15.68
N ARG A 362 -3.60 -39.92 -16.02
CA ARG A 362 -3.19 -40.65 -17.23
C ARG A 362 -2.41 -41.90 -16.88
N ARG A 363 -2.62 -42.95 -17.67
CA ARG A 363 -1.83 -44.19 -17.66
C ARG A 363 -1.01 -44.26 -18.94
N GLY A 364 0.31 -44.35 -18.86
CA GLY A 364 1.16 -44.30 -20.05
C GLY A 364 2.64 -44.60 -19.81
N SER A 365 3.32 -45.03 -20.87
CA SER A 365 4.75 -45.43 -20.90
C SER A 365 5.72 -44.26 -20.66
N SER A 366 6.77 -44.53 -19.88
CA SER A 366 8.05 -43.79 -19.67
C SER A 366 8.13 -42.33 -20.17
N GLU A 367 8.32 -41.43 -19.20
CA GLU A 367 8.86 -40.06 -19.25
C GLU A 367 8.66 -39.22 -20.53
N THR A 368 8.07 -38.04 -20.34
CA THR A 368 8.40 -36.93 -21.24
C THR A 368 9.78 -36.47 -20.79
N PRO A 369 10.81 -36.49 -21.64
CA PRO A 369 12.15 -36.06 -21.24
C PRO A 369 12.10 -34.67 -20.58
N PRO A 370 12.97 -34.38 -19.61
CA PRO A 370 13.06 -33.05 -19.03
C PRO A 370 13.31 -32.00 -20.13
N GLY A 371 13.15 -30.73 -19.77
CA GLY A 371 13.49 -29.62 -20.66
C GLY A 371 15.01 -29.54 -20.91
N ALA A 372 15.53 -28.32 -21.00
CA ALA A 372 16.96 -28.09 -21.12
C ALA A 372 17.47 -27.09 -20.06
N LEU A 373 18.70 -27.28 -19.59
CA LEU A 373 19.44 -26.29 -18.82
C LEU A 373 20.66 -25.81 -19.63
N ILE A 374 20.80 -24.50 -19.79
CA ILE A 374 22.04 -23.85 -20.21
C ILE A 374 22.63 -23.18 -18.98
N LEU A 375 23.81 -23.60 -18.57
CA LEU A 375 24.51 -23.11 -17.40
C LEU A 375 25.78 -22.37 -17.83
N VAL A 376 25.99 -21.14 -17.35
CA VAL A 376 27.15 -20.33 -17.74
C VAL A 376 27.90 -19.82 -16.52
N ALA A 377 29.19 -20.18 -16.45
CA ALA A 377 30.16 -19.64 -15.50
C ALA A 377 31.05 -18.59 -16.17
N GLY A 378 30.70 -17.31 -16.00
CA GLY A 378 31.46 -16.18 -16.51
C GLY A 378 32.76 -15.92 -15.76
N LYS A 379 33.70 -15.20 -16.39
CA LYS A 379 35.00 -14.82 -15.82
C LYS A 379 35.31 -13.34 -16.00
N PHE A 380 35.77 -12.67 -14.94
CA PHE A 380 36.12 -11.24 -15.01
C PHE A 380 37.63 -10.98 -15.12
N LYS A 381 38.50 -11.76 -14.47
CA LYS A 381 39.96 -11.69 -14.69
C LYS A 381 40.67 -12.98 -14.28
N ASP A 382 41.94 -13.10 -14.66
CA ASP A 382 42.82 -14.15 -14.15
C ASP A 382 43.06 -13.98 -12.64
N ASP A 383 43.20 -15.10 -11.92
CA ASP A 383 43.47 -15.17 -10.48
C ASP A 383 42.47 -14.38 -9.61
N GLU A 384 41.21 -14.35 -10.04
CA GLU A 384 40.14 -13.73 -9.29
C GLU A 384 39.71 -14.58 -8.09
N ALA A 385 39.87 -14.03 -6.89
CA ALA A 385 39.50 -14.70 -5.64
C ALA A 385 38.03 -15.19 -5.63
N LEU A 386 37.15 -14.45 -6.30
CA LEU A 386 35.71 -14.71 -6.37
C LEU A 386 35.32 -15.69 -7.48
N GLN A 387 36.24 -16.07 -8.38
CA GLN A 387 35.93 -17.04 -9.46
C GLN A 387 35.48 -18.38 -8.88
N SER A 388 36.06 -18.78 -7.74
CA SER A 388 35.65 -20.00 -7.03
C SER A 388 34.19 -19.96 -6.57
N ASN A 389 33.63 -18.77 -6.29
CA ASN A 389 32.24 -18.62 -5.88
C ASN A 389 31.29 -18.82 -7.07
N VAL A 390 31.67 -18.29 -8.24
CA VAL A 390 30.93 -18.53 -9.50
C VAL A 390 30.85 -20.03 -9.78
N HIS A 391 31.98 -20.74 -9.69
CA HIS A 391 32.03 -22.19 -9.92
C HIS A 391 31.19 -22.98 -8.89
N ARG A 392 31.23 -22.59 -7.61
CA ARG A 392 30.39 -23.25 -6.58
C ARG A 392 28.90 -23.09 -6.85
N VAL A 393 28.47 -21.90 -7.29
CA VAL A 393 27.06 -21.67 -7.67
C VAL A 393 26.68 -22.52 -8.87
N THR A 394 27.46 -22.50 -9.95
CA THR A 394 27.14 -23.26 -11.16
C THR A 394 27.14 -24.76 -10.89
N ASN A 395 28.12 -25.31 -10.18
CA ASN A 395 28.14 -26.73 -9.81
C ASN A 395 26.96 -27.12 -8.92
N ARG A 396 26.47 -26.20 -8.06
CA ARG A 396 25.26 -26.44 -7.26
C ARG A 396 24.00 -26.47 -8.14
N VAL A 397 23.88 -25.57 -9.11
CA VAL A 397 22.77 -25.56 -10.07
C VAL A 397 22.78 -26.83 -10.92
N TYR A 398 23.96 -27.27 -11.38
CA TYR A 398 24.12 -28.52 -12.12
C TYR A 398 23.58 -29.73 -11.32
N ARG A 399 24.09 -29.95 -10.10
CA ARG A 399 23.62 -31.04 -9.21
C ARG A 399 22.13 -30.92 -8.88
N LEU A 400 21.61 -29.69 -8.71
CA LEU A 400 20.18 -29.45 -8.50
C LEU A 400 19.36 -29.99 -9.67
N PHE A 401 19.75 -29.70 -10.91
CA PHE A 401 19.01 -30.18 -12.09
C PHE A 401 19.17 -31.69 -12.29
N GLN A 402 20.35 -32.26 -12.06
CA GLN A 402 20.53 -33.72 -12.04
C GLN A 402 19.60 -34.41 -11.02
N SER A 403 19.46 -33.85 -9.82
CA SER A 403 18.53 -34.36 -8.80
C SER A 403 17.06 -34.33 -9.23
N ARG A 404 16.74 -33.63 -10.32
CA ARG A 404 15.41 -33.50 -10.93
C ARG A 404 15.30 -34.24 -12.27
N GLY A 405 16.21 -35.17 -12.55
CA GLY A 405 16.17 -36.04 -13.72
C GLY A 405 16.78 -35.43 -14.98
N TYR A 406 17.44 -34.27 -14.90
CA TYR A 406 18.22 -33.75 -16.03
C TYR A 406 19.55 -34.49 -16.09
N GLU A 407 19.61 -35.53 -16.93
CA GLU A 407 20.86 -36.15 -17.32
C GLU A 407 21.78 -35.12 -18.01
N HIS A 408 23.09 -35.40 -18.06
CA HIS A 408 24.07 -34.50 -18.67
C HIS A 408 23.70 -34.10 -20.10
N GLU A 409 23.07 -34.98 -20.90
CA GLU A 409 22.60 -34.63 -22.25
C GLU A 409 21.55 -33.50 -22.31
N HIS A 410 20.87 -33.23 -21.18
CA HIS A 410 19.89 -32.16 -21.01
C HIS A 410 20.47 -30.91 -20.34
N ILE A 411 21.78 -30.89 -20.06
CA ILE A 411 22.48 -29.76 -19.47
C ILE A 411 23.66 -29.41 -20.38
N THR A 412 23.73 -28.17 -20.85
CA THR A 412 24.97 -27.66 -21.43
C THR A 412 25.64 -26.69 -20.47
N TYR A 413 26.88 -26.97 -20.11
CA TYR A 413 27.66 -26.21 -19.15
C TYR A 413 28.82 -25.48 -19.84
N LEU A 414 28.70 -24.16 -19.93
CA LEU A 414 29.69 -23.26 -20.50
C LEU A 414 30.53 -22.61 -19.41
N ALA A 415 31.84 -22.84 -19.41
CA ALA A 415 32.76 -22.25 -18.45
C ALA A 415 34.13 -21.93 -19.06
N THR A 416 34.93 -21.10 -18.39
CA THR A 416 36.32 -20.85 -18.82
C THR A 416 37.31 -21.88 -18.28
N ASP A 417 36.94 -22.59 -17.22
CA ASP A 417 37.70 -23.70 -16.64
C ASP A 417 37.09 -25.03 -17.10
N MET A 418 37.75 -25.66 -18.08
CA MET A 418 37.29 -26.94 -18.66
C MET A 418 37.51 -28.15 -17.73
N THR A 419 38.05 -27.94 -16.53
CA THR A 419 38.36 -29.03 -15.59
C THR A 419 37.32 -29.17 -14.48
N LEU A 420 36.27 -28.33 -14.50
CA LEU A 420 35.22 -28.40 -13.49
C LEU A 420 34.44 -29.71 -13.63
N ASP A 421 34.45 -30.44 -12.52
CA ASP A 421 33.68 -31.64 -12.27
C ASP A 421 32.57 -31.21 -11.30
N ALA A 422 31.38 -30.99 -11.86
CA ALA A 422 30.26 -30.40 -11.18
C ALA A 422 29.55 -31.40 -10.27
N ASP A 423 29.58 -32.70 -10.55
CA ASP A 423 28.95 -33.74 -9.73
C ASP A 423 29.92 -34.60 -8.89
N ASP A 424 31.22 -34.34 -9.01
CA ASP A 424 32.32 -35.02 -8.31
C ASP A 424 32.45 -36.52 -8.71
N ASP A 425 32.09 -36.88 -9.94
CA ASP A 425 32.20 -38.26 -10.46
C ASP A 425 33.60 -38.62 -11.00
N GLY A 426 34.48 -37.62 -11.13
CA GLY A 426 35.83 -37.74 -11.69
C GLY A 426 35.95 -37.33 -13.17
N THR A 427 34.86 -36.88 -13.80
CA THR A 427 34.78 -36.45 -15.20
C THR A 427 34.44 -34.98 -15.28
N PRO A 428 35.17 -34.15 -16.06
CA PRO A 428 34.76 -32.76 -16.25
C PRO A 428 33.41 -32.65 -16.97
N ASP A 429 32.52 -31.80 -16.45
CA ASP A 429 31.15 -31.59 -16.95
C ASP A 429 31.02 -30.39 -17.90
N VAL A 430 32.11 -29.63 -18.11
CA VAL A 430 32.07 -28.43 -18.95
C VAL A 430 32.16 -28.83 -20.42
N ASP A 431 31.09 -28.54 -21.16
CA ASP A 431 30.99 -28.85 -22.59
C ASP A 431 31.84 -27.94 -23.44
N ASP A 432 31.82 -26.64 -23.13
CA ASP A 432 32.39 -25.63 -24.02
C ASP A 432 32.81 -24.34 -23.30
N ALA A 433 33.61 -23.54 -24.01
CA ALA A 433 34.05 -22.25 -23.48
C ALA A 433 32.88 -21.25 -23.35
N ALA A 434 32.80 -20.53 -22.23
CA ALA A 434 31.88 -19.40 -22.06
C ALA A 434 32.23 -18.25 -23.02
N SER A 435 31.56 -18.22 -24.18
CA SER A 435 31.73 -17.22 -25.25
C SER A 435 30.37 -16.88 -25.90
N GLY A 436 30.29 -15.73 -26.58
CA GLY A 436 29.03 -15.31 -27.22
C GLY A 436 28.54 -16.32 -28.26
N VAL A 437 29.47 -16.87 -29.05
CA VAL A 437 29.17 -17.87 -30.11
C VAL A 437 28.64 -19.16 -29.51
N ASN A 438 29.29 -19.70 -28.47
CA ASN A 438 28.86 -20.96 -27.86
C ASN A 438 27.52 -20.79 -27.13
N LEU A 439 27.27 -19.63 -26.51
CA LEU A 439 25.98 -19.35 -25.88
C LEU A 439 24.85 -19.19 -26.92
N GLU A 440 25.13 -18.52 -28.04
CA GLU A 440 24.21 -18.43 -29.18
C GLU A 440 23.86 -19.83 -29.72
N GLU A 441 24.87 -20.67 -29.95
CA GLU A 441 24.67 -22.05 -30.44
C GLU A 441 23.90 -22.91 -29.42
N ALA A 442 24.22 -22.77 -28.13
CA ALA A 442 23.52 -23.46 -27.05
C ALA A 442 22.02 -23.11 -27.04
N ILE A 443 21.69 -21.83 -27.19
CA ILE A 443 20.29 -21.35 -27.18
C ILE A 443 19.56 -21.71 -28.48
N THR A 444 20.16 -21.41 -29.63
CA THR A 444 19.45 -21.46 -30.92
C THR A 444 19.43 -22.86 -31.55
N THR A 445 20.43 -23.68 -31.24
CA THR A 445 20.64 -24.98 -31.89
C THR A 445 20.50 -26.14 -30.91
N TRP A 446 21.34 -26.20 -29.88
CA TRP A 446 21.34 -27.33 -28.94
C TRP A 446 20.01 -27.44 -28.17
N ALA A 447 19.55 -26.34 -27.56
CA ALA A 447 18.31 -26.35 -26.78
C ALA A 447 17.09 -26.74 -27.62
N ALA A 448 17.10 -26.45 -28.92
CA ALA A 448 16.02 -26.79 -29.83
C ALA A 448 15.75 -28.30 -29.89
N GLU A 449 16.70 -29.18 -29.54
CA GLU A 449 16.47 -30.63 -29.51
C GLU A 449 15.62 -31.07 -28.31
N TYR A 450 15.73 -30.36 -27.19
CA TYR A 450 15.23 -30.78 -25.88
C TYR A 450 13.98 -30.03 -25.43
N VAL A 451 13.67 -28.86 -26.01
CA VAL A 451 12.56 -28.00 -25.55
C VAL A 451 11.31 -28.07 -26.42
N GLY A 452 10.21 -27.48 -25.93
CA GLY A 452 8.92 -27.40 -26.61
C GLY A 452 7.76 -27.37 -25.62
N LYS A 453 6.55 -27.66 -26.10
CA LYS A 453 5.35 -27.68 -25.25
C LYS A 453 5.53 -28.66 -24.07
N GLY A 454 5.55 -28.14 -22.86
CA GLY A 454 5.72 -28.91 -21.63
C GLY A 454 7.17 -29.30 -21.30
N ARG A 455 8.15 -28.82 -22.07
CA ARG A 455 9.60 -29.02 -21.87
C ARG A 455 10.30 -27.65 -21.90
N PRO A 456 10.53 -27.01 -20.74
CA PRO A 456 11.01 -25.63 -20.68
C PRO A 456 12.51 -25.52 -20.99
N LEU A 457 12.96 -24.33 -21.38
CA LEU A 457 14.37 -23.95 -21.34
C LEU A 457 14.66 -23.19 -20.04
N THR A 458 15.72 -23.55 -19.32
CA THR A 458 16.28 -22.72 -18.25
C THR A 458 17.69 -22.27 -18.63
N ILE A 459 17.96 -20.97 -18.53
CA ILE A 459 19.29 -20.38 -18.71
C ILE A 459 19.71 -19.78 -17.38
N TYR A 460 20.84 -20.20 -16.84
CA TYR A 460 21.40 -19.68 -15.60
C TYR A 460 22.76 -19.06 -15.87
N LEU A 461 22.81 -17.73 -15.88
CA LEU A 461 24.02 -16.96 -16.12
C LEU A 461 24.61 -16.51 -14.79
N VAL A 462 25.84 -16.94 -14.47
CA VAL A 462 26.53 -16.57 -13.22
C VAL A 462 27.87 -15.91 -13.53
N GLY A 463 28.08 -14.70 -13.04
CA GLY A 463 29.34 -14.01 -13.30
C GLY A 463 29.36 -12.54 -12.91
N HIS A 464 30.18 -11.76 -13.59
CA HIS A 464 30.27 -10.31 -13.37
C HIS A 464 29.56 -9.56 -14.49
N GLY A 465 29.07 -8.37 -14.19
CA GLY A 465 28.36 -7.55 -15.16
C GLY A 465 28.49 -6.06 -14.89
N THR A 466 28.05 -5.29 -15.88
CA THR A 466 27.80 -3.86 -15.84
C THR A 466 26.43 -3.61 -16.48
N TYR A 467 25.97 -2.37 -16.50
CA TYR A 467 24.74 -2.01 -17.22
C TYR A 467 24.76 -2.56 -18.66
N ASP A 468 23.76 -3.38 -18.95
CA ASP A 468 23.47 -4.08 -20.22
C ASP A 468 24.54 -5.03 -20.73
N GLN A 469 25.47 -5.44 -19.87
CA GLN A 469 26.51 -6.39 -20.25
C GLN A 469 26.84 -7.35 -19.12
N MET A 470 26.87 -8.63 -19.45
CA MET A 470 27.45 -9.66 -18.60
C MET A 470 28.72 -10.20 -19.24
N TYR A 471 29.78 -10.37 -18.45
CA TYR A 471 31.05 -10.90 -18.90
C TYR A 471 31.01 -12.43 -18.94
N LEU A 472 31.10 -13.00 -20.15
CA LEU A 472 31.32 -14.43 -20.34
C LEU A 472 32.81 -14.76 -20.11
N ASP A 473 33.69 -13.99 -20.75
CA ASP A 473 35.13 -13.98 -20.47
C ASP A 473 35.69 -12.57 -20.75
N LYS A 474 35.77 -11.75 -19.71
CA LYS A 474 36.29 -10.37 -19.83
C LYS A 474 37.74 -10.32 -20.28
N THR A 475 38.54 -11.35 -20.00
CA THR A 475 39.95 -11.39 -20.45
C THR A 475 40.07 -11.48 -21.96
N LYS A 476 39.04 -12.03 -22.62
CA LYS A 476 38.90 -12.10 -24.07
C LYS A 476 37.92 -11.09 -24.65
N GLN A 477 37.40 -10.18 -23.84
CA GLN A 477 36.36 -9.21 -24.22
C GLN A 477 35.04 -9.86 -24.68
N GLU A 478 34.75 -11.08 -24.20
CA GLU A 478 33.49 -11.78 -24.45
C GLU A 478 32.41 -11.27 -23.48
N VAL A 479 31.36 -10.68 -24.04
CA VAL A 479 30.20 -10.15 -23.30
C VAL A 479 28.91 -10.60 -23.98
N VAL A 480 27.85 -10.69 -23.19
CA VAL A 480 26.48 -10.87 -23.69
C VAL A 480 25.62 -9.69 -23.26
N THR A 481 24.75 -9.22 -24.17
CA THR A 481 23.79 -8.13 -23.93
C THR A 481 22.35 -8.66 -23.88
N PRO A 482 21.39 -7.93 -23.28
CA PRO A 482 19.99 -8.35 -23.30
C PRO A 482 19.41 -8.45 -24.71
N GLY A 483 19.76 -7.55 -25.63
CA GLY A 483 19.32 -7.63 -27.02
C GLY A 483 19.80 -8.89 -27.76
N GLN A 484 21.01 -9.37 -27.46
CA GLN A 484 21.51 -10.64 -28.02
C GLN A 484 20.71 -11.84 -27.50
N VAL A 485 20.56 -11.95 -26.17
CA VAL A 485 19.77 -13.02 -25.54
C VAL A 485 18.33 -13.01 -26.05
N ASP A 486 17.71 -11.82 -26.16
CA ASP A 486 16.37 -11.67 -26.70
C ASP A 486 16.26 -12.18 -28.13
N THR A 487 17.23 -11.84 -28.98
CA THR A 487 17.27 -12.28 -30.39
C THR A 487 17.35 -13.80 -30.47
N TRP A 488 18.28 -14.42 -29.74
CA TRP A 488 18.50 -15.87 -29.75
C TRP A 488 17.30 -16.65 -29.20
N LEU A 489 16.72 -16.19 -28.09
CA LEU A 489 15.51 -16.81 -27.53
C LEU A 489 14.31 -16.66 -28.46
N SER A 490 14.17 -15.50 -29.12
CA SER A 490 13.07 -15.28 -30.08
C SER A 490 13.18 -16.21 -31.28
N GLU A 491 14.40 -16.50 -31.73
CA GLU A 491 14.67 -17.50 -32.76
C GLU A 491 14.30 -18.91 -32.29
N LEU A 492 14.75 -19.33 -31.10
CA LEU A 492 14.38 -20.63 -30.53
C LEU A 492 12.86 -20.78 -30.38
N GLU A 493 12.18 -19.77 -29.86
CA GLU A 493 10.73 -19.77 -29.63
C GLU A 493 9.95 -19.82 -30.95
N HIS A 494 10.49 -19.21 -32.01
CA HIS A 494 9.95 -19.35 -33.36
C HIS A 494 10.10 -20.78 -33.89
N GLN A 495 11.26 -21.41 -33.67
CA GLN A 495 11.52 -22.80 -34.07
C GLN A 495 10.70 -23.81 -33.26
N ARG A 496 10.47 -23.53 -31.97
CA ARG A 496 9.76 -24.38 -31.00
C ARG A 496 8.63 -23.61 -30.31
N PRO A 497 7.48 -23.40 -30.99
CA PRO A 497 6.35 -22.69 -30.41
C PRO A 497 5.82 -23.33 -29.13
N GLY A 498 5.49 -22.51 -28.13
CA GLY A 498 4.99 -22.98 -26.83
C GLY A 498 6.09 -23.44 -25.87
N THR A 499 7.36 -23.15 -26.17
CA THR A 499 8.47 -23.25 -25.21
C THR A 499 8.28 -22.19 -24.13
N PHE A 500 8.40 -22.59 -22.88
CA PHE A 500 8.47 -21.68 -21.74
C PHE A 500 9.94 -21.53 -21.33
N THR A 501 10.38 -20.29 -21.14
CA THR A 501 11.81 -19.98 -20.95
C THR A 501 12.04 -19.30 -19.60
N HIS A 502 13.03 -19.77 -18.85
CA HIS A 502 13.53 -19.11 -17.64
C HIS A 502 14.91 -18.53 -17.91
N VAL A 503 15.15 -17.28 -17.54
CA VAL A 503 16.46 -16.64 -17.61
C VAL A 503 16.82 -16.09 -16.24
N ILE A 504 17.79 -16.70 -15.58
CA ILE A 504 18.27 -16.31 -14.26
C ILE A 504 19.65 -15.68 -14.42
N ILE A 505 19.83 -14.46 -13.90
CA ILE A 505 21.04 -13.66 -14.08
C ILE A 505 21.60 -13.25 -12.73
N GLU A 506 22.71 -13.89 -12.37
CA GLU A 506 23.49 -13.65 -11.15
C GLU A 506 24.73 -12.80 -11.47
N SER A 507 24.53 -11.49 -11.54
CA SER A 507 25.57 -10.50 -11.77
C SER A 507 25.18 -9.13 -11.20
N ALA A 508 26.18 -8.28 -10.94
CA ALA A 508 25.92 -6.86 -10.71
C ALA A 508 25.19 -6.25 -11.91
N TYR A 509 24.29 -5.30 -11.65
CA TYR A 509 23.46 -4.62 -12.65
C TYR A 509 22.56 -5.54 -13.48
N SER A 510 22.30 -6.77 -13.02
CA SER A 510 21.50 -7.76 -13.77
C SER A 510 20.07 -7.30 -14.07
N GLY A 511 19.50 -6.40 -13.26
CA GLY A 511 18.19 -5.81 -13.51
C GLY A 511 18.13 -4.92 -14.76
N SER A 512 19.26 -4.53 -15.35
CA SER A 512 19.24 -3.78 -16.60
C SER A 512 18.80 -4.67 -17.78
N PHE A 513 18.97 -6.00 -17.70
CA PHE A 513 18.53 -6.94 -18.73
C PHE A 513 16.99 -7.02 -18.88
N ILE A 514 16.24 -6.42 -17.94
CA ILE A 514 14.78 -6.35 -17.97
C ILE A 514 14.25 -4.92 -18.16
N ASP A 515 15.10 -3.90 -18.21
CA ASP A 515 14.69 -2.49 -18.40
C ASP A 515 14.16 -2.22 -19.83
N LEU A 516 13.31 -1.20 -19.99
CA LEU A 516 12.40 -0.99 -21.13
C LEU A 516 13.06 -0.65 -22.49
N GLY A 517 14.39 -0.67 -22.59
CA GLY A 517 15.15 -0.39 -23.82
C GLY A 517 15.35 -1.63 -24.71
N GLU A 518 16.32 -2.47 -24.35
CA GLU A 518 16.54 -3.81 -24.90
C GLU A 518 16.29 -4.81 -23.77
N THR A 519 15.14 -5.48 -23.79
CA THR A 519 14.71 -6.36 -22.70
C THR A 519 14.66 -7.81 -23.14
N VAL A 520 15.10 -8.71 -22.26
CA VAL A 520 14.87 -10.15 -22.41
C VAL A 520 13.42 -10.51 -22.08
N SER A 521 12.71 -9.65 -21.33
CA SER A 521 11.36 -9.90 -20.82
C SER A 521 10.31 -9.86 -21.94
N LYS A 522 9.63 -11.00 -22.15
CA LYS A 522 8.55 -11.18 -23.14
C LYS A 522 7.55 -12.20 -22.61
N VAL A 523 6.34 -12.20 -23.19
CA VAL A 523 5.33 -13.24 -22.91
C VAL A 523 5.93 -14.62 -23.19
N GLY A 524 5.79 -15.54 -22.23
CA GLY A 524 6.38 -16.88 -22.29
C GLY A 524 7.79 -16.98 -21.69
N ARG A 525 8.36 -15.87 -21.22
CA ARG A 525 9.65 -15.83 -20.52
C ARG A 525 9.48 -15.35 -19.09
N MET A 526 10.09 -16.06 -18.15
CA MET A 526 10.33 -15.60 -16.79
C MET A 526 11.79 -15.19 -16.66
N VAL A 527 12.04 -13.92 -16.31
CA VAL A 527 13.39 -13.40 -16.14
C VAL A 527 13.60 -13.02 -14.67
N VAL A 528 14.68 -13.51 -14.07
CA VAL A 528 15.03 -13.29 -12.67
C VAL A 528 16.42 -12.64 -12.63
N SER A 529 16.48 -11.41 -12.12
CA SER A 529 17.74 -10.70 -11.89
C SER A 529 18.10 -10.71 -10.41
N SER A 530 19.34 -11.07 -10.10
CA SER A 530 19.89 -11.04 -8.74
C SER A 530 19.93 -9.64 -8.11
N THR A 531 19.93 -8.59 -8.92
CA THR A 531 19.98 -7.18 -8.50
C THR A 531 19.03 -6.32 -9.31
N SER A 532 18.81 -5.07 -8.88
CA SER A 532 18.26 -4.03 -9.75
C SER A 532 19.27 -3.61 -10.84
N ASP A 533 18.83 -2.72 -11.74
CA ASP A 533 19.61 -2.09 -12.81
C ASP A 533 20.73 -1.16 -12.31
N GLY A 534 20.72 -0.78 -11.03
CA GLY A 534 21.77 -0.01 -10.36
C GLY A 534 22.46 -0.76 -9.21
N GLY A 535 22.06 -2.01 -8.94
CA GLY A 535 22.51 -2.78 -7.78
C GLY A 535 23.81 -3.54 -8.02
N VAL A 536 24.56 -3.77 -6.94
CA VAL A 536 25.73 -4.66 -6.94
C VAL A 536 25.34 -6.05 -6.41
N ALA A 537 25.90 -7.10 -7.00
CA ALA A 537 25.71 -8.46 -6.51
C ALA A 537 26.73 -8.75 -5.38
N TYR A 538 26.28 -9.44 -4.34
CA TYR A 538 27.10 -9.74 -3.16
C TYR A 538 27.51 -11.22 -3.12
N ASP A 539 28.75 -11.45 -2.73
CA ASP A 539 29.29 -12.79 -2.49
C ASP A 539 29.00 -13.29 -1.07
N SER A 540 28.85 -14.59 -0.92
CA SER A 540 28.78 -15.27 0.36
C SER A 540 30.06 -16.07 0.63
N GLN A 541 30.13 -16.75 1.78
CA GLN A 541 31.21 -17.71 2.04
C GLN A 541 31.21 -18.87 1.02
N ASP A 542 30.04 -19.29 0.56
CA ASP A 542 29.85 -20.54 -0.20
C ASP A 542 29.48 -20.32 -1.67
N GLY A 543 29.35 -19.07 -2.12
CA GLY A 543 28.93 -18.73 -3.47
C GLY A 543 28.57 -17.25 -3.60
N LYS A 544 27.35 -17.00 -4.09
CA LYS A 544 26.77 -15.66 -4.21
C LYS A 544 25.47 -15.60 -3.43
N ILE A 545 25.24 -14.49 -2.72
CA ILE A 545 24.15 -14.38 -1.73
C ILE A 545 22.81 -14.71 -2.35
N PHE A 546 22.46 -14.10 -3.49
CA PHE A 546 21.19 -14.36 -4.16
C PHE A 546 21.06 -15.83 -4.53
N SER A 547 22.01 -16.38 -5.30
CA SER A 547 21.97 -17.77 -5.74
C SER A 547 22.00 -18.78 -4.60
N ASP A 548 22.65 -18.49 -3.46
CA ASP A 548 22.62 -19.37 -2.30
C ASP A 548 21.21 -19.49 -1.71
N TYR A 549 20.56 -18.35 -1.45
CA TYR A 549 19.19 -18.35 -0.94
C TYR A 549 18.21 -18.92 -1.97
N PHE A 550 18.38 -18.53 -3.23
CA PHE A 550 17.55 -18.98 -4.34
C PHE A 550 17.64 -20.49 -4.49
N THR A 551 18.84 -21.06 -4.70
CA THR A 551 19.01 -22.51 -4.88
C THR A 551 18.64 -23.31 -3.63
N ASN A 552 18.87 -22.79 -2.41
CA ASN A 552 18.40 -23.44 -1.18
C ASN A 552 16.88 -23.47 -1.08
N ALA A 553 16.22 -22.37 -1.46
CA ALA A 553 14.76 -22.34 -1.56
C ALA A 553 14.27 -23.37 -2.59
N LEU A 554 14.92 -23.47 -3.76
CA LEU A 554 14.57 -24.47 -4.77
C LEU A 554 14.76 -25.91 -4.27
N LEU A 555 15.82 -26.18 -3.49
CA LEU A 555 16.08 -27.46 -2.84
C LEU A 555 15.04 -27.80 -1.77
N GLN A 556 14.53 -26.79 -1.07
CA GLN A 556 13.45 -26.92 -0.07
C GLN A 556 12.07 -27.04 -0.73
N GLY A 557 12.00 -27.10 -2.05
CA GLY A 557 10.75 -27.27 -2.79
C GLY A 557 9.97 -25.97 -2.95
N LEU A 558 10.61 -24.80 -2.87
CA LEU A 558 10.01 -23.53 -3.27
C LEU A 558 10.21 -23.28 -4.77
N GLY A 559 9.28 -22.52 -5.34
CA GLY A 559 9.27 -22.18 -6.77
C GLY A 559 10.25 -21.09 -7.12
N PHE A 560 10.37 -20.75 -8.40
CA PHE A 560 11.22 -19.62 -8.82
C PHE A 560 10.76 -18.28 -8.20
N LEU A 561 9.45 -18.04 -8.09
CA LEU A 561 8.93 -16.83 -7.44
C LEU A 561 9.18 -16.86 -5.92
N GLY A 562 8.87 -17.95 -5.23
CA GLY A 562 9.12 -18.10 -3.79
C GLY A 562 10.62 -18.02 -3.45
N GLY A 563 11.46 -18.65 -4.27
CA GLY A 563 12.91 -18.57 -4.19
C GLY A 563 13.46 -17.17 -4.48
N PHE A 564 12.77 -16.36 -5.29
CA PHE A 564 13.13 -14.96 -5.54
C PHE A 564 12.70 -14.01 -4.39
N LEU A 565 11.54 -14.26 -3.76
CA LEU A 565 11.01 -13.41 -2.70
C LEU A 565 11.80 -13.52 -1.38
N ILE A 566 12.35 -14.70 -1.05
CA ILE A 566 13.16 -14.89 0.17
C ILE A 566 14.42 -14.00 0.21
N PRO A 567 15.27 -13.96 -0.85
CA PRO A 567 16.43 -13.07 -0.90
C PRO A 567 16.08 -11.59 -0.76
N MET A 568 14.95 -11.13 -1.33
CA MET A 568 14.56 -9.71 -1.24
C MET A 568 14.21 -9.28 0.18
N CYS A 569 13.62 -10.15 1.01
CA CYS A 569 13.37 -9.85 2.42
C CYS A 569 14.63 -9.78 3.28
N ILE A 570 15.72 -10.45 2.87
CA ILE A 570 16.97 -10.51 3.64
C ILE A 570 17.96 -9.40 3.22
N MET A 571 17.83 -8.89 2.00
CA MET A 571 18.69 -7.84 1.44
C MET A 571 18.11 -6.41 1.56
N ALA A 572 16.90 -6.25 2.10
CA ALA A 572 16.22 -4.96 2.32
C ALA A 572 16.60 -4.26 3.64
#